data_AF-A0A7X0LCV0-F1
#
_entry.id   AF-A0A7X0LCV0-F1
#
_cell.length_a   1.000
_cell.length_b   1.000
_cell.length_c   1.000
_cell.angle_alpha   90.00
_cell.angle_beta   90.00
_cell.angle_gamma   90.00
#
_symmetry.space_group_name_H-M   'P 1'
#
loop_
_entity.id
_entity.type
_entity.pdbx_description
1 polymer ?
#
loop_
_entity_poly.entity_id
_entity_poly.type
_entity_poly.pdbx_seq_one_letter_code
_entity_poly.pdbx_strand_id
1 'polypeptide(L)'
;MRYTPHAVRLIAEGESLLFPAWVRQLAAEYGDTGGNRAARAVLERAQLTEREAEVLRLMARGLSNAEIAARLVVGTETVKSHVSAVLSKLGARDRTQAVIAAYESGFVAPG
;
A
#
# COMPACT_ATOMS: atom_id res chain seq x y z
N MET A 1 25.32 -24.89 -5.75
CA MET A 1 25.81 -24.24 -4.51
C MET A 1 24.61 -23.66 -3.78
N ARG A 2 24.19 -24.27 -2.68
CA ARG A 2 23.12 -23.79 -1.79
C ARG A 2 23.66 -22.60 -0.99
N TYR A 3 22.87 -21.53 -0.85
CA TYR A 3 22.78 -20.74 0.38
C TYR A 3 21.33 -20.25 0.55
N THR A 4 20.85 -20.49 1.77
CA THR A 4 19.50 -20.38 2.34
C THR A 4 19.19 -18.96 2.85
N PRO A 5 17.94 -18.65 3.26
CA PRO A 5 17.34 -17.33 3.19
C PRO A 5 17.80 -16.38 4.30
N HIS A 6 18.19 -15.17 3.91
CA HIS A 6 18.34 -14.01 4.78
C HIS A 6 17.33 -12.96 4.27
N ALA A 7 16.41 -12.40 5.05
CA ALA A 7 16.27 -12.38 6.49
C ALA A 7 14.79 -12.26 6.86
N VAL A 8 14.34 -13.14 7.74
CA VAL A 8 13.21 -12.89 8.62
C VAL A 8 13.68 -11.78 9.59
N ARG A 9 13.17 -10.55 9.44
CA ARG A 9 13.23 -9.49 10.47
C ARG A 9 11.79 -9.02 10.66
N LEU A 10 11.11 -9.61 11.63
CA LEU A 10 10.99 -9.16 13.03
C LEU A 10 10.11 -7.92 13.16
N ILE A 11 8.90 -8.25 13.60
CA ILE A 11 7.91 -7.43 14.27
C ILE A 11 8.56 -6.74 15.46
N ALA A 12 8.69 -5.43 15.38
CA ALA A 12 8.78 -4.55 16.54
C ALA A 12 8.11 -3.22 16.12
N GLU A 13 7.12 -2.80 16.90
CA GLU A 13 6.49 -1.47 16.80
C GLU A 13 5.46 -1.23 15.67
N GLY A 14 4.52 -2.14 15.45
CA GLY A 14 3.22 -1.79 14.83
C GLY A 14 3.22 -1.27 13.38
N GLU A 15 4.38 -1.12 12.75
CA GLU A 15 4.55 -0.71 11.37
C GLU A 15 5.52 -1.68 10.67
N SER A 16 4.95 -2.65 9.94
CA SER A 16 5.50 -3.29 8.73
C SER A 16 5.09 -4.77 8.70
N LEU A 17 3.97 -5.02 8.04
CA LEU A 17 3.54 -6.36 7.67
C LEU A 17 4.35 -6.85 6.46
N LEU A 18 4.89 -8.05 6.59
CA LEU A 18 5.07 -9.07 5.55
C LEU A 18 5.01 -8.51 4.12
N PHE A 19 6.20 -8.24 3.58
CA PHE A 19 6.55 -8.09 2.18
C PHE A 19 5.41 -7.73 1.19
N PRO A 20 5.43 -6.49 0.66
CA PRO A 20 4.73 -6.13 -0.57
C PRO A 20 4.95 -7.09 -1.74
N ALA A 21 6.06 -7.86 -1.76
CA ALA A 21 6.34 -8.83 -2.81
C ALA A 21 5.34 -10.01 -2.84
N TRP A 22 4.92 -10.52 -1.68
CA TRP A 22 3.96 -11.62 -1.64
C TRP A 22 2.54 -11.12 -1.98
N VAL A 23 2.17 -9.93 -1.50
CA VAL A 23 0.91 -9.28 -1.91
C VAL A 23 0.88 -9.01 -3.41
N ARG A 24 1.98 -8.53 -4.00
CA ARG A 24 2.10 -8.35 -5.45
C ARG A 24 1.93 -9.66 -6.21
N GLN A 25 2.58 -10.72 -5.74
CA GLN A 25 2.51 -12.03 -6.39
C GLN A 25 1.09 -12.62 -6.29
N LEU A 26 0.45 -12.52 -5.12
CA LEU A 26 -0.93 -12.95 -4.91
C LEU A 26 -1.91 -12.12 -5.74
N ALA A 27 -1.77 -10.79 -5.79
CA ALA A 27 -2.63 -9.94 -6.61
C ALA A 27 -2.48 -10.24 -8.11
N ALA A 28 -1.27 -10.53 -8.58
CA ALA A 28 -1.00 -10.93 -9.96
C ALA A 28 -1.62 -12.31 -10.30
N GLU A 29 -1.61 -13.25 -9.36
CA GLU A 29 -2.19 -14.59 -9.52
C GLU A 29 -3.73 -14.58 -9.49
N TYR A 30 -4.38 -13.63 -8.80
CA TYR A 30 -5.84 -13.59 -8.59
C TYR A 30 -6.58 -12.50 -9.39
N GLY A 31 -5.89 -11.71 -10.23
CA GLY A 31 -6.43 -10.51 -10.90
C GLY A 31 -7.57 -10.72 -11.92
N ASP A 32 -7.94 -11.95 -12.26
CA ASP A 32 -8.86 -12.23 -13.37
C ASP A 32 -10.33 -12.50 -12.99
N THR A 33 -10.68 -12.56 -11.70
CA THR A 33 -12.05 -12.96 -11.29
C THR A 33 -12.68 -12.04 -10.25
N GLY A 34 -13.38 -11.00 -10.71
CA GLY A 34 -14.40 -10.25 -9.93
C GLY A 34 -13.88 -9.26 -8.87
N GLY A 35 -12.75 -9.54 -8.20
CA GLY A 35 -12.14 -8.67 -7.19
C GLY A 35 -11.76 -7.28 -7.73
N ASN A 36 -11.40 -7.21 -9.00
CA ASN A 36 -11.04 -5.96 -9.69
C ASN A 36 -12.17 -4.93 -9.67
N ARG A 37 -13.44 -5.35 -9.92
CA ARG A 37 -14.57 -4.40 -9.98
C ARG A 37 -14.94 -3.80 -8.63
N ALA A 38 -14.95 -4.62 -7.57
CA ALA A 38 -15.29 -4.14 -6.24
C ALA A 38 -14.21 -3.20 -5.68
N ALA A 39 -12.93 -3.58 -5.80
CA ALA A 39 -11.81 -2.74 -5.39
C ALA A 39 -11.77 -1.42 -6.17
N ARG A 40 -12.03 -1.45 -7.48
CA ARG A 40 -12.10 -0.25 -8.31
C ARG A 40 -13.24 0.68 -7.90
N ALA A 41 -14.42 0.13 -7.60
CA ALA A 41 -15.54 0.92 -7.07
C ALA A 41 -15.25 1.52 -5.67
N VAL A 42 -14.44 0.86 -4.84
CA VAL A 42 -13.97 1.44 -3.57
C VAL A 42 -13.04 2.63 -3.85
N LEU A 43 -12.03 2.47 -4.70
CA LEU A 43 -11.09 3.53 -5.06
C LEU A 43 -11.78 4.75 -5.69
N GLU A 44 -12.73 4.52 -6.60
CA GLU A 44 -13.51 5.58 -7.24
C GLU A 44 -14.36 6.36 -6.22
N ARG A 45 -15.00 5.65 -5.28
CA ARG A 45 -15.80 6.28 -4.21
C ARG A 45 -14.95 6.96 -3.14
N ALA A 46 -13.71 6.52 -2.94
CA ALA A 46 -12.82 7.09 -1.93
C ALA A 46 -12.49 8.57 -2.18
N GLN A 47 -12.60 9.04 -3.43
CA GLN A 47 -12.33 10.44 -3.80
C GLN A 47 -11.04 10.97 -3.17
N LEU A 48 -9.95 10.21 -3.39
CA LEU A 48 -8.64 10.60 -2.89
C LEU A 48 -8.22 11.92 -3.54
N THR A 49 -7.70 12.84 -2.74
CA THR A 49 -7.02 14.03 -3.26
C THR A 49 -5.76 13.62 -4.01
N GLU A 50 -5.20 14.51 -4.82
CA GLU A 50 -3.96 14.24 -5.55
C GLU A 50 -2.82 13.80 -4.60
N ARG A 51 -2.70 14.47 -3.44
CA ARG A 51 -1.67 14.16 -2.44
C ARG A 51 -1.92 12.81 -1.75
N GLU A 52 -3.17 12.48 -1.43
CA GLU A 52 -3.53 11.16 -0.86
C GLU A 52 -3.27 10.02 -1.85
N ALA A 53 -3.62 10.23 -3.12
CA ALA A 53 -3.35 9.30 -4.21
C ALA A 53 -1.83 9.06 -4.40
N GLU A 54 -1.02 10.12 -4.30
CA GLU A 54 0.43 10.03 -4.33
C GLU A 54 0.98 9.24 -3.15
N VAL A 55 0.51 9.51 -1.93
CA VAL A 55 0.89 8.75 -0.73
C VAL A 55 0.53 7.27 -0.88
N LEU A 56 -0.67 6.94 -1.38
CA LEU A 56 -1.08 5.55 -1.64
C LEU A 56 -0.15 4.83 -2.62
N ARG A 57 0.27 5.51 -3.71
CA ARG A 57 1.24 4.95 -4.66
C ARG A 57 2.60 4.66 -4.00
N LEU A 58 3.08 5.56 -3.15
CA LEU A 58 4.35 5.35 -2.45
C LEU A 58 4.24 4.25 -1.38
N MET A 59 3.09 4.14 -0.71
CA MET A 59 2.81 3.02 0.19
C MET A 59 2.85 1.68 -0.54
N ALA A 60 2.25 1.60 -1.73
CA ALA A 60 2.22 0.40 -2.57
C ALA A 60 3.60 0.00 -3.11
N ARG A 61 4.52 0.98 -3.24
CA ARG A 61 5.95 0.77 -3.52
C ARG A 61 6.75 0.30 -2.30
N GLY A 62 6.14 0.28 -1.11
CA GLY A 62 6.76 -0.21 0.12
C GLY A 62 7.49 0.85 0.96
N LEU A 63 7.39 2.14 0.63
CA LEU A 63 8.12 3.19 1.34
C LEU A 63 7.53 3.47 2.74
N SER A 64 8.37 3.56 3.75
CA SER A 64 8.01 4.02 5.10
C SER A 64 7.53 5.47 5.12
N ASN A 65 6.87 5.90 6.20
CA ASN A 65 6.42 7.29 6.35
C ASN A 65 7.58 8.30 6.28
N ALA A 66 8.77 7.93 6.76
CA ALA A 66 9.97 8.75 6.69
C ALA A 66 10.49 8.90 5.25
N GLU A 67 10.51 7.81 4.48
CA GLU A 67 10.91 7.85 3.06
C GLU A 67 9.91 8.63 2.20
N ILE A 68 8.61 8.49 2.49
CA ILE A 68 7.55 9.29 1.86
C ILE A 68 7.75 10.77 2.19
N ALA A 69 7.98 11.11 3.46
CA ALA A 69 8.19 12.49 3.91
C ALA A 69 9.38 13.14 3.21
N ALA A 70 10.51 12.42 3.13
CA ALA A 70 11.70 12.88 2.42
C ALA A 70 11.42 13.09 0.91
N ARG A 71 10.67 12.19 0.28
CA ARG A 71 10.36 12.27 -1.15
C ARG A 71 9.37 13.38 -1.50
N LEU A 72 8.41 13.65 -0.62
CA LEU A 72 7.41 14.70 -0.78
C LEU A 72 7.86 16.05 -0.22
N VAL A 73 9.03 16.10 0.43
CA VAL A 73 9.60 17.28 1.08
C VAL A 73 8.62 17.88 2.11
N VAL A 74 8.11 17.02 3.00
CA VAL A 74 7.18 17.38 4.09
C VAL A 74 7.61 16.73 5.42
N GLY A 75 6.93 17.05 6.52
CA GLY A 75 7.13 16.40 7.80
C GLY A 75 6.53 14.97 7.86
N THR A 76 7.11 14.11 8.69
CA THR A 76 6.61 12.73 8.93
C THR A 76 5.19 12.73 9.49
N GLU A 77 4.85 13.66 10.37
CA GLU A 77 3.49 13.80 10.91
C GLU A 77 2.48 14.16 9.83
N THR A 78 2.86 15.00 8.85
CA THR A 78 2.02 15.30 7.68
C THR A 78 1.72 14.05 6.87
N VAL A 79 2.72 13.18 6.67
CA VAL A 79 2.51 11.89 6.00
C VAL A 79 1.58 10.99 6.80
N LYS A 80 1.75 10.89 8.12
CA LYS A 80 0.83 10.10 8.96
C LYS A 80 -0.61 10.57 8.84
N SER A 81 -0.85 11.88 8.79
CA SER A 81 -2.18 12.43 8.55
C SER A 81 -2.74 12.03 7.18
N HIS A 82 -1.94 12.10 6.12
CA HIS A 82 -2.36 11.62 4.79
C HIS A 82 -2.62 10.11 4.75
N VAL A 83 -1.79 9.29 5.41
CA VAL A 83 -2.01 7.85 5.52
C VAL A 83 -3.34 7.57 6.22
N SER A 84 -3.59 8.21 7.36
CA SER A 84 -4.86 8.07 8.09
C SER A 84 -6.08 8.45 7.23
N ALA A 85 -5.98 9.55 6.48
CA ALA A 85 -7.02 9.98 5.55
C ALA A 85 -7.26 8.95 4.43
N VAL A 86 -6.19 8.39 3.85
CA VAL A 86 -6.27 7.32 2.85
C VAL A 86 -6.95 6.08 3.42
N LEU A 87 -6.53 5.61 4.59
CA LEU A 87 -7.11 4.43 5.23
C LEU A 87 -8.61 4.62 5.48
N SER A 88 -8.97 5.77 6.05
CA SER A 88 -10.37 6.14 6.31
C SER A 88 -11.20 6.17 5.03
N LYS A 89 -10.72 6.84 3.98
CA LYS A 89 -11.43 6.95 2.68
C LYS A 89 -11.56 5.62 1.94
N LEU A 90 -10.58 4.72 2.09
CA LEU A 90 -10.64 3.38 1.51
C LEU A 90 -11.46 2.39 2.37
N GLY A 91 -11.82 2.76 3.60
CA GLY A 91 -12.34 1.81 4.59
C GLY A 91 -11.33 0.72 4.97
N ALA A 92 -10.03 0.98 4.76
CA ALA A 92 -8.95 0.05 5.06
C ALA A 92 -8.60 0.12 6.55
N ARG A 93 -8.46 -1.04 7.20
CA ARG A 93 -8.11 -1.12 8.62
C ARG A 93 -6.64 -0.83 8.89
N ASP A 94 -5.80 -1.11 7.91
CA ASP A 94 -4.36 -0.93 7.98
C ASP A 94 -3.76 -0.66 6.60
N ARG A 95 -2.49 -0.32 6.62
CA ARG A 95 -1.69 -0.04 5.43
C ARG A 95 -1.69 -1.19 4.42
N THR A 96 -1.65 -2.43 4.88
CA THR A 96 -1.61 -3.60 4.00
C THR A 96 -2.90 -3.72 3.21
N GLN A 97 -4.05 -3.54 3.87
CA GLN A 97 -5.34 -3.54 3.19
C GLN A 97 -5.45 -2.42 2.14
N ALA A 98 -4.96 -1.22 2.44
CA ALA A 98 -4.93 -0.12 1.47
C ALA A 98 -4.06 -0.45 0.25
N VAL A 99 -2.91 -1.08 0.46
CA VAL A 99 -2.03 -1.52 -0.64
C VAL A 99 -2.66 -2.62 -1.47
N ILE A 100 -3.33 -3.61 -0.85
CA ILE A 100 -4.08 -4.65 -1.55
C ILE A 100 -5.15 -4.02 -2.43
N ALA A 101 -5.98 -3.13 -1.87
CA ALA A 101 -7.03 -2.43 -2.61
C ALA A 101 -6.48 -1.63 -3.81
N ALA A 102 -5.29 -1.02 -3.66
CA ALA A 102 -4.62 -0.31 -4.72
C ALA A 102 -4.17 -1.22 -5.88
N TYR A 103 -3.70 -2.45 -5.60
CA TYR A 103 -3.36 -3.42 -6.64
C TYR A 103 -4.61 -4.04 -7.28
N GLU A 104 -5.57 -4.49 -6.48
CA GLU A 104 -6.80 -5.12 -6.98
C GLU A 104 -7.62 -4.18 -7.87
N SER A 105 -7.68 -2.89 -7.53
CA SER A 105 -8.37 -1.88 -8.35
C SER A 105 -7.65 -1.52 -9.64
N GLY A 106 -6.40 -1.95 -9.83
CA GLY A 106 -5.52 -1.48 -10.91
C GLY A 106 -5.04 -0.04 -10.72
N PHE A 107 -5.22 0.58 -9.53
CA PHE A 107 -4.70 1.90 -9.22
C PHE A 107 -3.16 1.94 -9.23
N VAL A 108 -2.52 0.81 -8.91
CA VAL A 108 -1.08 0.59 -9.08
C VAL A 108 -0.86 -0.67 -9.91
N ALA A 109 -0.03 -0.57 -10.95
CA ALA A 109 0.41 -1.74 -11.69
C ALA A 109 1.54 -2.47 -10.92
N PRO A 110 1.54 -3.81 -10.87
CA PRO A 110 2.71 -4.57 -10.46
C PRO A 110 3.88 -4.17 -11.37
N GLY A 111 4.99 -3.76 -10.77
CA GLY A 111 6.26 -3.50 -11.45
C GLY A 111 7.25 -4.63 -11.21
#